data_AF-A0A3N5KJ66-F1
#
_entry.id   AF-A0A3N5KJ66-F1
#
_cell.length_a   1.000
_cell.length_b   1.000
_cell.length_c   1.000
_cell.angle_alpha   90.00
_cell.angle_beta   90.00
_cell.angle_gamma   90.00
#
_symmetry.space_group_name_H-M   'P 1'
#
loop_
_entity.id
_entity.type
_entity.pdbx_description
1 polymer ?
#
loop_
_entity_poly.entity_id
_entity_poly.type
_entity_poly.pdbx_seq_one_letter_code
_entity_poly.pdbx_strand_id
1 'polypeptide(L)'
;RMGSVIYMSPEQVMGKEVDLRSDIYSLGVTLFEILSGRLPYNTTTESEFEIQTKIVREPLPSIRAYIPNISDKLDQIICRATAKEPEYRFQSCEEFKEAINFLAPVKMQTQGAGKTVIQQVPVNRTVFEQPVQQQTYVQPASKNKLIPFLFGGTALVVVILILFLVFNKGSDVIKTDVNTKNIVTPITEAEINKFLELWTSYQNNKSISQYLGLYSSDFQGIKRTKSGKASYMNYSEWSTDRAKMYETAVNLNISLYSISVKEINKENGIATVEFGQVYSSAKYTDDGQKTMKLRKDSSGNIKIIFEEMKYSVGIGE
;
A
#
# COMPACT_ATOMS: atom_id res chain seq x y z
N ARG A 1 -19.25 18.20 -0.11
CA ARG A 1 -18.49 17.31 -1.00
C ARG A 1 -17.23 16.88 -0.25
N MET A 2 -17.16 15.65 0.25
CA MET A 2 -15.88 15.04 0.63
C MET A 2 -14.99 15.04 -0.63
N GLY A 3 -13.67 15.16 -0.47
CA GLY A 3 -12.72 15.16 -1.59
C GLY A 3 -12.88 13.93 -2.48
N SER A 4 -12.31 13.95 -3.70
CA SER A 4 -12.36 12.79 -4.59
C SER A 4 -11.78 11.56 -3.87
N VAL A 5 -12.61 10.53 -3.69
CA VAL A 5 -12.31 9.28 -2.94
C VAL A 5 -10.95 8.67 -3.28
N ILE A 6 -10.49 8.86 -4.51
CA ILE A 6 -9.25 8.34 -5.08
C ILE A 6 -8.00 8.77 -4.27
N TYR A 7 -8.02 9.94 -3.65
CA TYR A 7 -6.90 10.48 -2.87
C TYR A 7 -6.97 10.11 -1.39
N MET A 8 -8.08 9.54 -0.92
CA MET A 8 -8.24 9.19 0.49
C MET A 8 -7.25 8.11 0.89
N SER A 9 -6.68 8.26 2.09
CA SER A 9 -5.87 7.23 2.72
C SER A 9 -6.73 6.03 3.16
N PRO A 10 -6.14 4.83 3.30
CA PRO A 10 -6.84 3.66 3.83
C PRO A 10 -7.54 3.92 5.17
N GLU A 11 -6.87 4.61 6.09
CA GLU A 11 -7.43 4.95 7.39
C GLU A 11 -8.63 5.91 7.28
N GLN A 12 -8.62 6.85 6.32
CA GLN A 12 -9.78 7.71 6.05
C GLN A 12 -10.95 6.91 5.48
N VAL A 13 -10.71 6.00 4.54
CA VAL A 13 -11.75 5.12 3.97
C VAL A 13 -12.35 4.21 5.05
N MET A 14 -11.52 3.72 5.96
CA MET A 14 -11.94 2.85 7.06
C MET A 14 -12.54 3.58 8.26
N GLY A 15 -12.51 4.92 8.30
CA GLY A 15 -12.95 5.71 9.45
C GLY A 15 -12.08 5.51 10.71
N LYS A 16 -10.80 5.18 10.54
CA LYS A 16 -9.80 5.07 11.62
C LYS A 16 -9.25 6.45 12.00
N GLU A 17 -8.41 6.50 13.03
CA GLU A 17 -7.70 7.73 13.38
C GLU A 17 -6.84 8.22 12.21
N VAL A 18 -6.95 9.52 11.92
CA VAL A 18 -6.30 10.21 10.82
C VAL A 18 -5.24 11.13 11.40
N ASP A 19 -4.02 11.04 10.90
CA ASP A 19 -2.93 11.96 11.22
C ASP A 19 -2.26 12.51 9.96
N LEU A 20 -1.16 13.25 10.14
CA LEU A 20 -0.41 13.89 9.06
C LEU A 20 0.02 12.92 7.93
N ARG A 21 0.12 11.61 8.20
CA ARG A 21 0.55 10.61 7.23
C ARG A 21 -0.56 10.28 6.22
N SER A 22 -1.81 10.64 6.50
CA SER A 22 -2.89 10.62 5.51
C SER A 22 -2.66 11.65 4.40
N ASP A 23 -2.13 12.83 4.74
CA ASP A 23 -1.78 13.84 3.72
C ASP A 23 -0.61 13.35 2.86
N ILE A 24 0.36 12.65 3.45
CA ILE A 24 1.48 12.03 2.71
C ILE A 24 0.98 10.98 1.71
N TYR A 25 -0.02 10.17 2.09
CA TYR A 25 -0.66 9.25 1.16
C TYR A 25 -1.30 9.99 -0.01
N SER A 26 -2.09 11.02 0.30
CA SER A 26 -2.77 11.85 -0.70
C SER A 26 -1.77 12.51 -1.66
N LEU A 27 -0.64 13.00 -1.14
CA LEU A 27 0.46 13.56 -1.93
C LEU A 27 1.16 12.51 -2.79
N GLY A 28 1.32 11.28 -2.30
CA GLY A 28 1.85 10.17 -3.08
C GLY A 28 0.96 9.83 -4.28
N VAL A 29 -0.36 9.75 -4.08
CA VAL A 29 -1.33 9.55 -5.17
C VAL A 29 -1.32 10.74 -6.15
N THR A 30 -1.25 11.96 -5.62
CA THR A 30 -1.15 13.17 -6.45
C THR A 30 0.13 13.17 -7.29
N LEU A 31 1.26 12.79 -6.71
CA LEU A 31 2.54 12.70 -7.42
C LEU A 31 2.48 11.64 -8.54
N PHE A 32 1.85 10.49 -8.27
CA PHE A 32 1.58 9.48 -9.29
C PHE A 32 0.78 10.06 -10.46
N GLU A 33 -0.31 10.79 -10.18
CA GLU A 33 -1.17 11.37 -11.20
C GLU A 33 -0.44 12.46 -12.00
N ILE A 34 0.28 13.37 -11.35
CA ILE A 34 1.03 14.44 -12.01
C ILE A 34 2.05 13.87 -12.99
N LEU A 35 2.76 12.81 -12.59
CA LEU A 35 3.82 12.22 -13.40
C LEU A 35 3.26 11.37 -14.54
N SER A 36 2.22 10.56 -14.28
CA SER A 36 1.64 9.63 -15.27
C SER A 36 0.55 10.25 -16.15
N GLY A 37 -0.02 11.37 -15.73
CA GLY A 37 -1.24 11.95 -16.30
C GLY A 37 -2.48 11.09 -16.11
N ARG A 38 -2.46 10.14 -15.16
CA ARG A 38 -3.49 9.11 -14.98
C ARG A 38 -3.80 8.89 -13.51
N LEU A 39 -5.06 8.59 -13.22
CA LEU A 39 -5.46 8.09 -11.92
C LEU A 39 -4.98 6.64 -11.73
N PRO A 40 -4.64 6.22 -10.50
CA PRO A 40 -4.24 4.84 -10.20
C PRO A 40 -5.39 3.84 -10.32
N TYR A 41 -6.65 4.29 -10.23
CA TYR A 41 -7.87 3.47 -10.31
C TYR A 41 -8.82 4.03 -11.39
N ASN A 42 -9.64 3.17 -11.98
CA ASN A 42 -10.49 3.54 -13.12
C ASN A 42 -11.88 3.98 -12.65
N THR A 43 -12.05 5.30 -12.48
CA THR A 43 -13.30 5.92 -12.03
C THR A 43 -14.44 5.90 -13.05
N THR A 44 -14.19 5.46 -14.30
CA THR A 44 -15.22 5.37 -15.34
C THR A 44 -15.90 4.01 -15.34
N THR A 45 -15.16 2.95 -14.99
CA THR A 45 -15.67 1.57 -15.01
C THR A 45 -15.86 0.97 -13.63
N GLU A 46 -15.20 1.50 -12.60
CA GLU A 46 -15.25 0.98 -11.23
C GLU A 46 -16.16 1.87 -10.38
N SER A 47 -16.99 1.22 -9.57
CA SER A 47 -17.81 1.87 -8.57
C SER A 47 -16.94 2.47 -7.46
N GLU A 48 -17.49 3.46 -6.75
CA GLU A 48 -16.82 4.11 -5.63
C GLU A 48 -16.46 3.10 -4.52
N PHE A 49 -17.29 2.08 -4.31
CA PHE A 49 -17.03 0.98 -3.37
C PHE A 49 -15.85 0.09 -3.79
N GLU A 50 -15.72 -0.22 -5.07
CA GLU A 50 -14.58 -0.98 -5.60
C GLU A 50 -13.29 -0.18 -5.41
N ILE A 51 -13.30 1.11 -5.73
CA ILE A 51 -12.14 2.00 -5.54
C ILE A 51 -11.74 2.07 -4.06
N GLN A 52 -12.70 2.24 -3.14
CA GLN A 52 -12.43 2.20 -1.70
C GLN A 52 -11.81 0.88 -1.25
N THR A 53 -12.31 -0.25 -1.78
CA THR A 53 -11.76 -1.57 -1.49
C THR A 53 -10.31 -1.67 -1.95
N LYS A 54 -9.99 -1.17 -3.15
CA LYS A 54 -8.62 -1.12 -3.67
C LYS A 54 -7.71 -0.22 -2.85
N ILE A 55 -8.19 0.97 -2.49
CA ILE A 55 -7.46 1.90 -1.62
C ILE A 55 -7.04 1.19 -0.34
N VAL A 56 -7.93 0.41 0.28
CA VAL A 56 -7.63 -0.29 1.53
C VAL A 56 -6.74 -1.52 1.33
N ARG A 57 -6.89 -2.28 0.23
CA ARG A 57 -6.32 -3.63 0.12
C ARG A 57 -5.20 -3.78 -0.90
N GLU A 58 -5.23 -3.02 -1.99
CA GLU A 58 -4.34 -3.22 -3.13
C GLU A 58 -3.23 -2.16 -3.10
N PRO A 59 -1.95 -2.54 -3.27
CA PRO A 59 -0.88 -1.55 -3.42
C PRO A 59 -1.16 -0.64 -4.61
N LEU A 60 -0.70 0.60 -4.54
CA LEU A 60 -0.76 1.50 -5.69
C LEU A 60 0.01 0.86 -6.85
N PRO A 61 -0.50 0.89 -8.10
CA PRO A 61 0.27 0.42 -9.24
C PRO A 61 1.63 1.14 -9.35
N SER A 62 2.68 0.39 -9.71
CA SER A 62 3.98 1.00 -10.00
C SER A 62 3.84 2.00 -11.15
N ILE A 63 4.40 3.20 -10.97
CA ILE A 63 4.33 4.23 -12.02
C ILE A 63 5.15 3.84 -13.25
N ARG A 64 6.11 2.93 -13.10
CA ARG A 64 6.92 2.37 -14.20
C ARG A 64 6.09 1.55 -15.18
N ALA A 65 4.93 1.04 -14.77
CA ALA A 65 3.98 0.40 -15.69
C ALA A 65 3.43 1.37 -16.74
N TYR A 66 3.44 2.67 -16.44
CA TYR A 66 2.94 3.74 -17.33
C TYR A 66 4.07 4.59 -17.91
N ILE A 67 5.20 4.70 -17.19
CA ILE A 67 6.38 5.46 -17.61
C ILE A 67 7.64 4.58 -17.41
N PRO A 68 7.95 3.65 -18.34
CA PRO A 68 9.02 2.68 -18.14
C PRO A 68 10.41 3.26 -17.86
N ASN A 69 10.68 4.47 -18.36
CA ASN A 69 11.98 5.15 -18.23
C ASN A 69 12.11 6.02 -16.98
N ILE A 70 11.10 6.06 -16.10
CA ILE A 70 11.17 6.84 -14.85
C ILE A 70 12.14 6.18 -13.85
N SER A 71 12.81 7.00 -13.04
CA SER A 71 13.76 6.51 -12.04
C SER A 71 13.09 5.54 -11.06
N ASP A 72 13.74 4.39 -10.79
CA ASP A 72 13.31 3.43 -9.76
C ASP A 72 13.11 4.10 -8.40
N LYS A 73 13.97 5.06 -8.05
CA LYS A 73 13.85 5.77 -6.78
C LYS A 73 12.58 6.61 -6.68
N LEU A 74 12.10 7.16 -7.79
CA LEU A 74 10.86 7.95 -7.79
C LEU A 74 9.63 7.05 -7.62
N ASP A 75 9.62 5.88 -8.27
CA ASP A 75 8.61 4.86 -8.05
C ASP A 75 8.59 4.37 -6.59
N GLN A 76 9.77 4.16 -5.99
CA GLN A 76 9.91 3.80 -4.57
C GLN A 76 9.35 4.87 -3.63
N ILE A 77 9.59 6.16 -3.92
CA ILE A 77 9.05 7.27 -3.13
C ILE A 77 7.52 7.27 -3.17
N ILE A 78 6.92 7.07 -4.35
CA ILE A 78 5.46 7.00 -4.51
C ILE A 78 4.90 5.79 -3.77
N CYS A 79 5.50 4.61 -3.96
CA CYS A 79 5.12 3.38 -3.27
C CYS A 79 5.15 3.55 -1.75
N ARG A 80 6.21 4.17 -1.20
CA ARG A 80 6.33 4.42 0.23
C ARG A 80 5.32 5.43 0.74
N ALA A 81 5.13 6.56 0.03
CA ALA A 81 4.14 7.56 0.41
C ALA A 81 2.73 6.96 0.45
N THR A 82 2.43 6.02 -0.45
CA THR A 82 1.14 5.34 -0.57
C THR A 82 1.07 3.97 0.11
N ALA A 83 2.00 3.66 1.02
CA ALA A 83 1.95 2.44 1.82
C ALA A 83 0.65 2.38 2.63
N LYS A 84 0.08 1.19 2.80
CA LYS A 84 -1.28 1.07 3.36
C LYS A 84 -1.32 1.39 4.84
N GLU A 85 -0.38 0.86 5.60
CA GLU A 85 -0.23 1.22 7.01
C GLU A 85 0.57 2.53 7.15
N PRO A 86 0.08 3.52 7.92
CA PRO A 86 0.73 4.82 8.09
C PRO A 86 2.18 4.73 8.59
N GLU A 87 2.54 3.76 9.42
CA GLU A 87 3.89 3.61 9.96
C GLU A 87 4.96 3.28 8.91
N TYR A 88 4.58 2.78 7.73
CA TYR A 88 5.54 2.54 6.64
C TYR A 88 5.73 3.75 5.73
N ARG A 89 4.87 4.76 5.85
CA ARG A 89 4.99 5.99 5.08
C ARG A 89 6.18 6.81 5.55
N PHE A 90 6.39 7.95 4.92
CA PHE A 90 7.23 8.99 5.49
C PHE A 90 6.56 9.47 6.79
N GLN A 91 7.33 9.60 7.86
CA GLN A 91 6.80 9.98 9.17
C GLN A 91 6.64 11.50 9.32
N SER A 92 7.11 12.27 8.32
CA SER A 92 6.85 13.70 8.21
C SER A 92 6.88 14.14 6.75
N CYS A 93 6.23 15.27 6.47
CA CYS A 93 6.32 15.91 5.15
C CYS A 93 7.75 16.35 4.80
N GLU A 94 8.58 16.66 5.80
CA GLU A 94 9.99 17.01 5.58
C GLU A 94 10.78 15.80 5.06
N GLU A 95 10.58 14.62 5.66
CA GLU A 95 11.21 13.37 5.19
C GLU A 95 10.79 13.04 3.74
N PHE A 96 9.51 13.25 3.41
CA PHE A 96 9.02 13.07 2.04
C PHE A 96 9.65 14.07 1.06
N LYS A 97 9.75 15.35 1.46
CA LYS A 97 10.37 16.41 0.66
C LYS A 97 11.85 16.13 0.40
N GLU A 98 12.59 15.72 1.43
CA GLU A 98 14.01 15.35 1.31
C GLU A 98 14.21 14.20 0.34
N ALA A 99 13.36 13.17 0.39
CA ALA A 99 13.41 12.05 -0.53
C ALA A 99 13.24 12.49 -1.99
N ILE A 100 12.30 13.39 -2.28
CA ILE A 100 12.07 13.94 -3.62
C ILE A 100 13.25 14.81 -4.06
N ASN A 101 13.73 15.71 -3.20
CA ASN A 101 14.82 16.62 -3.52
C ASN A 101 16.13 15.89 -3.81
N PHE A 102 16.37 14.73 -3.19
CA PHE A 102 17.52 13.89 -3.48
C PHE A 102 17.55 13.36 -4.93
N LEU A 103 16.41 13.40 -5.65
CA LEU A 103 16.32 13.01 -7.06
C LEU A 103 16.53 14.17 -8.04
N ALA A 104 16.35 15.41 -7.60
CA ALA A 104 16.68 16.57 -8.42
C ALA A 104 18.21 16.70 -8.47
N PRO A 105 18.85 16.72 -9.65
CA PRO A 105 20.28 16.99 -9.71
C PRO A 105 20.55 18.34 -9.05
N VAL A 106 21.34 18.33 -7.98
CA VAL A 106 21.79 19.54 -7.29
C VAL A 106 22.63 20.37 -8.28
N LYS A 107 21.97 21.25 -9.01
CA LYS A 107 22.54 22.48 -9.56
C LYS A 107 21.66 23.65 -9.13
N MET A 108 21.59 23.87 -7.83
CA MET A 108 21.41 25.23 -7.31
C MET A 108 22.74 25.68 -6.74
N GLN A 109 23.66 26.07 -7.63
CA GLN A 109 24.74 26.97 -7.27
C GLN A 109 24.13 28.36 -7.16
N THR A 110 23.74 28.76 -5.95
CA THR A 110 23.67 30.18 -5.60
C THR A 110 25.10 30.66 -5.36
N GLN A 111 25.81 31.01 -6.44
CA GLN A 111 26.93 31.94 -6.32
C GLN A 111 26.38 33.37 -6.34
N GLY A 112 26.83 34.16 -5.37
CA GLY A 112 26.31 35.48 -5.07
C GLY A 112 26.54 36.54 -6.16
N ALA A 113 25.70 37.56 -6.07
CA ALA A 113 25.87 38.93 -6.54
C ALA A 113 26.25 39.13 -8.03
N GLY A 114 25.23 39.14 -8.89
CA GLY A 114 25.37 39.67 -10.25
C GLY A 114 24.11 39.47 -11.10
N LYS A 115 23.18 40.43 -11.04
CA LYS A 115 22.01 40.65 -11.92
C LYS A 115 21.66 39.52 -12.91
N THR A 116 20.66 38.71 -12.56
CA THR A 116 19.98 37.85 -13.55
C THR A 116 18.75 38.56 -14.08
N VAL A 117 18.82 38.94 -15.35
CA VAL A 117 17.69 39.42 -16.17
C VAL A 117 16.64 38.31 -16.23
N ILE A 118 15.39 38.63 -15.87
CA ILE A 118 14.25 37.74 -16.12
C ILE A 118 14.03 37.74 -17.64
N GLN A 119 14.58 36.75 -18.34
CA GLN A 119 14.14 36.46 -19.70
C GLN A 119 12.95 35.52 -19.61
N GLN A 120 11.75 36.11 -19.71
CA GLN A 120 10.51 35.37 -19.83
C GLN A 120 10.55 34.54 -21.11
N VAL A 121 10.57 33.21 -20.98
CA VAL A 121 10.22 32.33 -22.10
C VAL A 121 8.72 32.49 -22.32
N PRO A 122 8.24 32.86 -23.53
CA PRO A 122 6.82 32.99 -23.77
C PRO A 122 6.18 31.60 -23.68
N VAL A 123 5.49 31.34 -22.57
CA VAL A 123 4.53 30.23 -22.50
C VAL A 123 3.37 30.62 -23.39
N ASN A 124 3.34 30.04 -24.59
CA ASN A 124 2.18 30.12 -25.46
C ASN A 124 1.08 29.26 -24.81
N ARG A 125 0.30 29.87 -23.91
CA ARG A 125 -0.95 29.26 -23.43
C ARG A 125 -1.91 29.27 -24.60
N THR A 126 -2.03 28.16 -25.29
CA THR A 126 -3.26 27.86 -26.02
C THR A 126 -4.33 27.63 -24.95
N VAL A 127 -5.03 28.71 -24.59
CA VAL A 127 -6.22 28.64 -23.76
C VAL A 127 -7.27 27.90 -24.58
N PHE A 128 -7.53 26.64 -24.25
CA PHE A 128 -8.77 26.00 -24.67
C PHE A 128 -9.89 26.62 -23.84
N GLU A 129 -10.41 27.76 -24.30
CA GLU A 129 -11.71 28.27 -23.88
C GLU A 129 -12.76 27.27 -24.33
N GLN A 130 -13.22 26.41 -23.41
CA GLN A 130 -14.51 25.78 -23.60
C GLN A 130 -15.59 26.83 -23.34
N PRO A 131 -16.57 27.01 -24.23
CA PRO A 131 -17.65 27.95 -23.98
C PRO A 131 -18.46 27.46 -22.77
N VAL A 132 -18.45 28.27 -21.71
CA VAL A 132 -19.33 28.09 -20.55
C VAL A 132 -20.76 28.33 -21.02
N GLN A 133 -21.51 27.25 -21.30
CA GLN A 133 -22.96 27.34 -21.39
C GLN A 133 -23.52 27.51 -19.97
N GLN A 134 -23.95 28.72 -19.65
CA GLN A 134 -24.74 29.01 -18.45
C GLN A 134 -26.06 28.22 -18.51
N GLN A 135 -26.19 27.16 -17.71
CA GLN A 135 -27.50 26.60 -17.40
C GLN A 135 -28.16 27.48 -16.33
N THR A 136 -29.03 28.39 -16.76
CA THR A 136 -30.03 29.00 -15.89
C THR A 136 -30.98 27.90 -15.41
N TYR A 137 -30.86 27.52 -14.14
CA TYR A 137 -31.87 26.72 -13.46
C TYR A 137 -33.14 27.57 -13.29
N VAL A 138 -34.08 27.43 -14.22
CA VAL A 138 -35.44 27.94 -14.07
C VAL A 138 -36.21 26.92 -13.23
N GLN A 139 -36.62 27.30 -12.02
CA GLN A 139 -37.58 26.50 -11.25
C GLN A 139 -38.94 26.54 -11.96
N PRO A 140 -39.55 25.39 -12.32
CA PRO A 140 -40.89 25.42 -12.88
C PRO A 140 -41.92 25.61 -11.76
N ALA A 141 -42.68 26.70 -11.89
CA ALA A 141 -43.87 26.96 -11.08
C ALA A 141 -44.96 25.90 -11.32
N SER A 142 -45.62 25.48 -10.25
CA SER A 142 -46.76 24.57 -10.27
C SER A 142 -47.95 25.20 -11.01
N LYS A 143 -48.51 24.47 -11.99
CA LYS A 143 -49.85 24.73 -12.52
C LYS A 143 -50.57 23.42 -12.79
N ASN A 144 -51.64 23.21 -12.04
CA ASN A 144 -52.65 22.18 -12.26
C ASN A 144 -53.30 22.36 -13.64
N LYS A 145 -53.41 21.28 -14.41
CA LYS A 145 -54.54 21.02 -15.31
C LYS A 145 -54.87 19.52 -15.32
N LEU A 146 -56.12 19.22 -14.97
CA LEU A 146 -56.80 17.95 -15.21
C LEU A 146 -56.82 17.60 -16.71
N ILE A 147 -56.85 16.31 -17.05
CA ILE A 147 -57.88 15.61 -17.86
C ILE A 147 -57.52 14.09 -17.98
N PRO A 148 -58.49 13.16 -18.10
CA PRO A 148 -58.45 11.80 -17.55
C PRO A 148 -58.38 10.67 -18.59
N PHE A 149 -58.00 9.44 -18.18
CA PHE A 149 -58.37 8.10 -18.71
C PHE A 149 -57.70 7.06 -17.77
N LEU A 150 -58.36 6.48 -16.76
CA LEU A 150 -59.36 5.39 -16.70
C LEU A 150 -58.91 4.01 -17.26
N PHE A 151 -58.80 3.06 -16.32
CA PHE A 151 -58.85 1.59 -16.38
C PHE A 151 -57.68 0.79 -17.00
N GLY A 152 -56.89 0.14 -16.11
CA GLY A 152 -55.96 -0.95 -16.48
C GLY A 152 -55.00 -1.39 -15.37
N GLY A 153 -54.80 -0.58 -14.32
CA GLY A 153 -53.74 -0.84 -13.32
C GLY A 153 -54.08 -1.84 -12.22
N THR A 154 -55.35 -2.14 -11.96
CA THR A 154 -55.74 -2.98 -10.81
C THR A 154 -55.44 -4.45 -11.01
N ALA A 155 -55.56 -4.97 -12.24
CA ALA A 155 -55.21 -6.36 -12.54
C ALA A 155 -53.69 -6.61 -12.44
N LEU A 156 -52.87 -5.66 -12.89
CA LEU A 156 -51.41 -5.82 -12.89
C LEU A 156 -50.82 -5.80 -11.47
N VAL A 157 -51.33 -4.93 -10.61
CA VAL A 157 -50.89 -4.85 -9.20
C VAL A 157 -51.32 -6.09 -8.41
N VAL A 158 -52.50 -6.63 -8.68
CA VAL A 158 -52.98 -7.87 -8.05
C VAL A 158 -52.17 -9.08 -8.51
N VAL A 159 -51.80 -9.17 -9.80
CA VAL A 159 -50.92 -10.24 -10.30
C VAL A 159 -49.52 -10.15 -9.69
N ILE A 160 -48.96 -8.94 -9.56
CA ILE A 160 -47.66 -8.73 -8.90
C ILE A 160 -47.73 -9.09 -7.40
N LEU A 161 -48.83 -8.75 -6.71
CA LEU A 161 -49.05 -9.12 -5.31
C LEU A 161 -49.25 -10.62 -5.12
N ILE A 162 -49.97 -11.29 -6.03
CA ILE A 162 -50.17 -12.74 -5.98
C ILE A 162 -48.84 -13.45 -6.27
N LEU A 163 -48.06 -13.01 -7.25
CA LEU A 163 -46.71 -13.54 -7.50
C LEU A 163 -45.80 -13.31 -6.29
N PHE A 164 -45.82 -12.11 -5.70
CA PHE A 164 -45.08 -11.81 -4.49
C PHE A 164 -45.47 -12.73 -3.33
N LEU A 165 -46.76 -13.01 -3.12
CA LEU A 165 -47.24 -13.89 -2.04
C LEU A 165 -46.99 -15.38 -2.31
N VAL A 166 -47.01 -15.80 -3.58
CA VAL A 166 -46.71 -17.19 -3.98
C VAL A 166 -45.19 -17.47 -3.91
N PHE A 167 -44.35 -16.49 -4.26
CA PHE A 167 -42.88 -16.62 -4.17
C PHE A 167 -42.30 -16.30 -2.79
N ASN A 168 -43.03 -15.63 -1.88
CA ASN A 168 -42.58 -15.41 -0.49
C ASN A 168 -43.06 -16.46 0.53
N LYS A 169 -43.71 -17.54 0.10
CA LYS A 169 -44.14 -18.59 1.02
C LYS A 169 -43.13 -19.75 1.04
N GLY A 170 -42.12 -19.60 1.90
CA GLY A 170 -41.48 -20.72 2.57
C GLY A 170 -40.11 -21.16 2.02
N SER A 171 -39.07 -20.61 2.63
CA SER A 171 -37.97 -21.44 3.09
C SER A 171 -37.59 -20.92 4.48
N ASP A 172 -37.94 -21.68 5.51
CA ASP A 172 -37.41 -21.50 6.86
C ASP A 172 -35.90 -21.78 6.80
N VAL A 173 -35.13 -20.75 6.49
CA VAL A 173 -33.68 -20.76 6.59
C VAL A 173 -33.35 -20.24 7.98
N ILE A 174 -32.71 -21.12 8.77
CA ILE A 174 -32.08 -20.77 10.04
C ILE A 174 -31.32 -19.46 9.85
N LYS A 175 -31.70 -18.42 10.60
CA LYS A 175 -30.92 -17.19 10.70
C LYS A 175 -29.60 -17.53 11.40
N THR A 176 -28.60 -17.95 10.64
CA THR A 176 -27.22 -17.80 11.07
C THR A 176 -26.91 -16.31 10.97
N ASP A 177 -26.71 -15.66 12.11
CA ASP A 177 -26.03 -14.37 12.19
C ASP A 177 -24.62 -14.55 11.60
N VAL A 178 -24.51 -14.38 10.29
CA VAL A 178 -23.22 -14.28 9.62
C VAL A 178 -22.76 -12.83 9.75
N ASN A 179 -22.47 -12.44 10.99
CA ASN A 179 -21.43 -11.46 11.24
C ASN A 179 -20.08 -12.17 11.08
N THR A 180 -19.74 -12.59 9.85
CA THR A 180 -18.35 -12.93 9.54
C THR A 180 -17.58 -11.62 9.44
N LYS A 181 -17.24 -11.03 10.59
CA LYS A 181 -15.87 -10.57 10.73
C LYS A 181 -15.02 -11.74 10.26
N ASN A 182 -14.35 -11.61 9.11
CA ASN A 182 -13.38 -12.60 8.66
C ASN A 182 -12.50 -12.92 9.86
N ILE A 183 -12.69 -14.09 10.47
CA ILE A 183 -11.91 -14.50 11.63
C ILE A 183 -10.55 -14.85 11.05
N VAL A 184 -9.71 -13.84 10.89
CA VAL A 184 -8.30 -14.04 10.58
C VAL A 184 -7.77 -14.82 11.76
N THR A 185 -7.47 -16.10 11.56
CA THR A 185 -6.94 -16.94 12.64
C THR A 185 -5.60 -16.33 13.02
N PRO A 186 -5.47 -15.74 14.22
CA PRO A 186 -4.27 -15.01 14.58
C PRO A 186 -3.07 -15.96 14.56
N ILE A 187 -1.92 -15.44 14.12
CA ILE A 187 -0.66 -16.16 14.27
C ILE A 187 -0.38 -16.30 15.76
N THR A 188 0.01 -17.50 16.20
CA THR A 188 0.43 -17.75 17.58
C THR A 188 1.93 -17.59 17.75
N GLU A 189 2.38 -17.29 18.97
CA GLU A 189 3.82 -17.19 19.28
C GLU A 189 4.58 -18.51 19.02
N ALA A 190 3.93 -19.65 19.26
CA ALA A 190 4.50 -20.97 18.94
C ALA A 190 4.73 -21.15 17.43
N GLU A 191 3.79 -20.70 16.60
CA GLU A 191 3.96 -20.72 15.14
C GLU A 191 5.05 -19.75 14.68
N ILE A 192 5.19 -18.58 15.32
CA ILE A 192 6.25 -17.61 15.05
C ILE A 192 7.62 -18.23 15.33
N ASN A 193 7.79 -18.85 16.49
CA ASN A 193 9.08 -19.46 16.87
C ASN A 193 9.45 -20.58 15.88
N LYS A 194 8.51 -21.47 15.54
CA LYS A 194 8.72 -22.51 14.54
C LYS A 194 9.04 -21.93 13.15
N PHE A 195 8.38 -20.83 12.78
CA PHE A 195 8.65 -20.12 11.54
C PHE A 195 10.08 -19.55 11.50
N LEU A 196 10.53 -18.92 12.59
CA LEU A 196 11.88 -18.36 12.68
C LEU A 196 12.97 -19.43 12.66
N GLU A 197 12.73 -20.59 13.29
CA GLU A 197 13.60 -21.77 13.19
C GLU A 197 13.73 -22.23 11.74
N LEU A 198 12.60 -22.36 11.02
CA LEU A 198 12.57 -22.76 9.62
C LEU A 198 13.29 -21.74 8.72
N TRP A 199 12.98 -20.46 8.91
CA TRP A 199 13.59 -19.35 8.18
C TRP A 199 15.11 -19.30 8.38
N THR A 200 15.59 -19.54 9.60
CA THR A 200 17.03 -19.63 9.91
C THR A 200 17.67 -20.86 9.28
N SER A 201 16.99 -22.02 9.37
CA SER A 201 17.46 -23.28 8.78
C SER A 201 17.63 -23.18 7.26
N TYR A 202 16.69 -22.57 6.55
CA TYR A 202 16.81 -22.39 5.09
C TYR A 202 17.99 -21.49 4.70
N GLN A 203 18.33 -20.49 5.50
CA GLN A 203 19.51 -19.69 5.24
C GLN A 203 20.80 -20.48 5.48
N ASN A 204 20.91 -21.17 6.63
CA ASN A 204 22.08 -22.00 6.97
C ASN A 204 22.33 -23.11 5.95
N ASN A 205 21.27 -23.73 5.45
CA ASN A 205 21.33 -24.78 4.42
C ASN A 205 21.46 -24.22 3.00
N LYS A 206 21.46 -22.89 2.83
CA LYS A 206 21.43 -22.19 1.53
C LYS A 206 20.29 -22.66 0.62
N SER A 207 19.16 -23.03 1.19
CA SER A 207 17.95 -23.41 0.46
C SER A 207 17.24 -22.19 -0.10
N ILE A 208 17.83 -21.51 -1.09
CA ILE A 208 17.36 -20.20 -1.58
C ILE A 208 15.90 -20.23 -2.01
N SER A 209 15.46 -21.23 -2.77
CA SER A 209 14.06 -21.32 -3.20
C SER A 209 13.09 -21.45 -2.02
N GLN A 210 13.46 -22.21 -0.98
CA GLN A 210 12.63 -22.39 0.21
C GLN A 210 12.61 -21.11 1.06
N TYR A 211 13.78 -20.49 1.24
CA TYR A 211 13.93 -19.20 1.91
C TYR A 211 13.08 -18.12 1.24
N LEU A 212 13.20 -17.93 -0.07
CA LEU A 212 12.42 -16.94 -0.83
C LEU A 212 10.92 -17.26 -0.86
N GLY A 213 10.55 -18.53 -0.75
CA GLY A 213 9.16 -18.97 -0.62
C GLY A 213 8.48 -18.57 0.70
N LEU A 214 9.26 -18.16 1.72
CA LEU A 214 8.72 -17.62 2.97
C LEU A 214 8.31 -16.15 2.87
N TYR A 215 8.68 -15.45 1.79
CA TYR A 215 8.36 -14.05 1.59
C TYR A 215 7.09 -13.90 0.74
N SER A 216 6.27 -12.90 1.08
CA SER A 216 5.07 -12.56 0.31
C SER A 216 5.42 -11.74 -0.93
N SER A 217 4.59 -11.79 -1.97
CA SER A 217 4.82 -10.99 -3.20
C SER A 217 4.66 -9.49 -2.97
N ASP A 218 3.89 -9.07 -1.97
CA ASP A 218 3.72 -7.68 -1.53
C ASP A 218 4.78 -7.25 -0.49
N PHE A 219 5.84 -8.04 -0.30
CA PHE A 219 6.91 -7.77 0.66
C PHE A 219 7.57 -6.39 0.47
N GLN A 220 7.87 -5.73 1.58
CA GLN A 220 8.68 -4.51 1.65
C GLN A 220 9.86 -4.69 2.61
N GLY A 221 11.06 -4.31 2.16
CA GLY A 221 12.31 -4.42 2.92
C GLY A 221 12.97 -3.08 3.18
N ILE A 222 13.61 -2.94 4.33
CA ILE A 222 14.47 -1.80 4.66
C ILE A 222 15.83 -2.31 5.11
N LYS A 223 16.90 -1.88 4.45
CA LYS A 223 18.28 -2.13 4.87
C LYS A 223 18.94 -0.83 5.28
N ARG A 224 19.37 -0.73 6.54
CA ARG A 224 20.11 0.44 7.02
C ARG A 224 21.61 0.17 7.03
N THR A 225 22.38 1.15 6.60
CA THR A 225 23.85 1.15 6.77
C THR A 225 24.22 1.44 8.23
N LYS A 226 25.49 1.25 8.59
CA LYS A 226 26.04 1.66 9.90
C LYS A 226 25.79 3.14 10.22
N SER A 227 25.75 4.00 9.19
CA SER A 227 25.44 5.42 9.31
C SER A 227 23.94 5.74 9.39
N GLY A 228 23.07 4.74 9.44
CA GLY A 228 21.61 4.90 9.52
C GLY A 228 20.91 5.16 8.19
N LYS A 229 21.66 5.27 7.07
CA LYS A 229 21.08 5.49 5.74
C LYS A 229 20.23 4.28 5.33
N ALA A 230 18.96 4.51 5.08
CA ALA A 230 18.03 3.48 4.64
C ALA A 230 18.09 3.26 3.13
N SER A 231 18.02 1.99 2.74
CA SER A 231 17.74 1.53 1.38
C SER A 231 16.45 0.70 1.44
N TYR A 232 15.46 1.11 0.66
CA TYR A 232 14.16 0.46 0.58
C TYR A 232 14.17 -0.51 -0.59
N MET A 233 13.59 -1.69 -0.41
CA MET A 233 13.62 -2.76 -1.39
C MET A 233 12.25 -3.43 -1.49
N ASN A 234 11.78 -3.66 -2.70
CA ASN A 234 10.64 -4.56 -2.94
C ASN A 234 11.09 -6.04 -2.92
N TYR A 235 10.15 -6.97 -3.08
CA TYR A 235 10.44 -8.41 -3.15
C TYR A 235 11.53 -8.78 -4.18
N SER A 236 11.49 -8.22 -5.38
CA SER A 236 12.44 -8.56 -6.46
C SER A 236 13.86 -8.11 -6.14
N GLU A 237 14.01 -6.89 -5.61
CA GLU A 237 15.31 -6.34 -5.20
C GLU A 237 15.87 -7.11 -4.01
N TRP A 238 15.03 -7.37 -3.00
CA TRP A 238 15.39 -8.11 -1.80
C TRP A 238 15.83 -9.53 -2.11
N SER A 239 15.05 -10.26 -2.91
CA SER A 239 15.35 -11.64 -3.29
C SER A 239 16.66 -11.74 -4.07
N THR A 240 16.91 -10.78 -4.98
CA THR A 240 18.17 -10.71 -5.74
C THR A 240 19.37 -10.42 -4.82
N ASP A 241 19.26 -9.44 -3.91
CA ASP A 241 20.32 -9.11 -2.94
C ASP A 241 20.65 -10.30 -2.03
N ARG A 242 19.62 -10.97 -1.50
CA ARG A 242 19.79 -12.14 -0.62
C ARG A 242 20.35 -13.35 -1.36
N ALA A 243 19.88 -13.65 -2.56
CA ALA A 243 20.40 -14.76 -3.36
C ALA A 243 21.91 -14.61 -3.60
N LYS A 244 22.35 -13.41 -3.99
CA LYS A 244 23.77 -13.09 -4.19
C LYS A 244 24.59 -13.21 -2.89
N MET A 245 24.03 -12.74 -1.76
CA MET A 245 24.69 -12.81 -0.45
C MET A 245 24.95 -14.27 -0.05
N TYR A 246 23.96 -15.15 -0.17
CA TYR A 246 24.08 -16.55 0.25
C TYR A 246 24.87 -17.42 -0.72
N GLU A 247 24.81 -17.14 -2.02
CA GLU A 247 25.62 -17.81 -3.05
C GLU A 247 27.13 -17.68 -2.73
N THR A 248 27.56 -16.49 -2.32
CA THR A 248 28.97 -16.17 -2.07
C THR A 248 29.47 -16.52 -0.67
N ALA A 249 28.57 -16.84 0.27
CA ALA A 249 28.92 -17.18 1.64
C ALA A 249 29.67 -18.52 1.72
N VAL A 250 30.67 -18.65 2.59
CA VAL A 250 31.35 -19.92 2.86
C VAL A 250 31.28 -20.17 4.37
N ASN A 251 31.05 -21.42 4.79
CA ASN A 251 30.86 -21.78 6.21
C ASN A 251 29.81 -20.88 6.90
N LEU A 252 28.65 -20.72 6.25
CA LEU A 252 27.59 -19.86 6.75
C LEU A 252 26.99 -20.43 8.04
N ASN A 253 26.91 -19.60 9.07
CA ASN A 253 26.24 -19.87 10.31
C ASN A 253 25.45 -18.63 10.75
N ILE A 254 24.14 -18.80 10.83
CA ILE A 254 23.18 -17.78 11.23
C ILE A 254 22.48 -18.27 12.49
N SER A 255 22.42 -17.38 13.48
CA SER A 255 21.70 -17.59 14.72
C SER A 255 20.85 -16.37 15.09
N LEU A 256 19.75 -16.62 15.80
CA LEU A 256 18.86 -15.59 16.31
C LEU A 256 18.98 -15.50 17.82
N TYR A 257 18.80 -14.30 18.37
CA TYR A 257 18.79 -14.05 19.80
C TYR A 257 17.79 -12.95 20.15
N SER A 258 17.43 -12.83 21.44
CA SER A 258 16.51 -11.80 21.94
C SER A 258 15.19 -11.71 21.16
N ILE A 259 14.64 -12.86 20.75
CA ILE A 259 13.38 -12.93 20.02
C ILE A 259 12.25 -12.41 20.92
N SER A 260 11.48 -11.45 20.42
CA SER A 260 10.40 -10.80 21.12
C SER A 260 9.24 -10.52 20.17
N VAL A 261 8.10 -11.15 20.42
CA VAL A 261 6.84 -10.80 19.74
C VAL A 261 6.33 -9.51 20.36
N LYS A 262 6.27 -8.44 19.55
CA LYS A 262 5.83 -7.11 20.01
C LYS A 262 4.33 -6.94 19.94
N GLU A 263 3.72 -7.46 18.88
CA GLU A 263 2.30 -7.30 18.63
C GLU A 263 1.77 -8.47 17.80
N ILE A 264 0.55 -8.90 18.09
CA ILE A 264 -0.25 -9.75 17.21
C ILE A 264 -1.60 -9.04 17.04
N ASN A 265 -1.76 -8.35 15.91
CA ASN A 265 -2.96 -7.60 15.62
C ASN A 265 -4.07 -8.56 15.15
N LYS A 266 -5.13 -8.66 15.95
CA LYS A 266 -6.25 -9.59 15.71
C LYS A 266 -7.18 -9.16 14.58
N GLU A 267 -7.12 -7.90 14.14
CA GLU A 267 -7.99 -7.37 13.08
C GLU A 267 -7.44 -7.69 11.70
N ASN A 268 -6.13 -7.53 11.50
CA ASN A 268 -5.46 -7.78 10.22
C ASN A 268 -4.61 -9.06 10.21
N GLY A 269 -4.45 -9.73 11.37
CA GLY A 269 -3.68 -10.96 11.53
C GLY A 269 -2.17 -10.79 11.39
N ILE A 270 -1.66 -9.56 11.46
CA ILE A 270 -0.24 -9.26 11.36
C ILE A 270 0.43 -9.43 12.72
N ALA A 271 1.53 -10.18 12.75
CA ALA A 271 2.41 -10.26 13.91
C ALA A 271 3.70 -9.47 13.65
N THR A 272 4.11 -8.64 14.62
CA THR A 272 5.39 -7.93 14.61
C THR A 272 6.35 -8.60 15.57
N VAL A 273 7.53 -8.96 15.07
CA VAL A 273 8.58 -9.64 15.83
C VAL A 273 9.87 -8.85 15.72
N GLU A 274 10.57 -8.72 16.85
CA GLU A 274 11.91 -8.16 16.90
C GLU A 274 12.89 -9.22 17.39
N PHE A 275 14.08 -9.25 16.81
CA PHE A 275 15.13 -10.18 17.18
C PHE A 275 16.49 -9.69 16.71
N GLY A 276 17.55 -10.13 17.39
CA GLY A 276 18.91 -10.04 16.89
C GLY A 276 19.22 -11.20 15.97
N GLN A 277 20.01 -10.94 14.92
CA GLN A 277 20.52 -11.95 14.02
C GLN A 277 22.04 -11.79 13.91
N VAL A 278 22.76 -12.86 14.24
CA VAL A 278 24.17 -12.99 13.90
C VAL A 278 24.27 -13.73 12.57
N TYR A 279 24.97 -13.13 11.62
CA TYR A 279 25.40 -13.76 10.38
C TYR A 279 26.90 -13.96 10.47
N SER A 280 27.38 -15.19 10.39
CA SER A 280 28.81 -15.48 10.34
C SER A 280 29.13 -16.34 9.12
N SER A 281 30.20 -15.99 8.44
CA SER A 281 30.77 -16.73 7.32
C SER A 281 32.29 -16.66 7.41
N ALA A 282 32.98 -17.48 6.64
CA ALA A 282 34.44 -17.48 6.58
C ALA A 282 35.04 -16.11 6.20
N LYS A 283 34.27 -15.22 5.57
CA LYS A 283 34.74 -13.91 5.09
C LYS A 283 34.24 -12.71 5.89
N TYR A 284 33.12 -12.88 6.61
CA TYR A 284 32.41 -11.74 7.17
C TYR A 284 31.50 -12.19 8.31
N THR A 285 31.45 -11.39 9.38
CA THR A 285 30.49 -11.51 10.47
C THR A 285 29.71 -10.21 10.63
N ASP A 286 28.38 -10.33 10.71
CA ASP A 286 27.42 -9.27 10.99
C ASP A 286 26.64 -9.63 12.25
N ASP A 287 26.35 -8.62 13.07
CA ASP A 287 25.33 -8.73 14.11
C ASP A 287 24.38 -7.54 13.96
N GLY A 288 23.08 -7.80 13.85
CA GLY A 288 22.10 -6.75 13.69
C GLY A 288 20.73 -7.06 14.25
N GLN A 289 20.04 -6.02 14.70
CA GLN A 289 18.64 -6.13 15.10
C GLN A 289 17.72 -6.01 13.89
N LYS A 290 16.66 -6.80 13.95
CA LYS A 290 15.65 -6.89 12.92
C LYS A 290 14.27 -6.67 13.47
N THR A 291 13.44 -6.05 12.64
CA THR A 291 11.99 -6.11 12.78
C THR A 291 11.45 -6.88 11.59
N MET A 292 10.62 -7.88 11.88
CA MET A 292 9.95 -8.69 10.89
C MET A 292 8.46 -8.64 11.15
N LYS A 293 7.67 -8.48 10.08
CA LYS A 293 6.21 -8.63 10.18
C LYS A 293 5.74 -9.82 9.35
N LEU A 294 4.85 -10.58 9.98
CA LEU A 294 4.38 -11.87 9.52
C LEU A 294 2.87 -11.83 9.33
N ARG A 295 2.37 -12.50 8.28
CA ARG A 295 0.94 -12.65 7.99
C ARG A 295 0.68 -14.05 7.44
N LYS A 296 -0.46 -14.65 7.77
CA LYS A 296 -0.92 -15.89 7.10
C LYS A 296 -1.47 -15.55 5.71
N ASP A 297 -1.06 -16.29 4.69
CA ASP A 297 -1.69 -16.23 3.37
C ASP A 297 -3.07 -16.93 3.37
N SER A 298 -3.75 -16.91 2.22
CA SER A 298 -5.07 -17.57 2.06
C SER A 298 -5.04 -19.08 2.30
N SER A 299 -3.87 -19.71 2.22
CA SER A 299 -3.66 -21.13 2.49
C SER A 299 -3.24 -21.39 3.95
N GLY A 300 -3.16 -20.36 4.79
CA GLY A 300 -2.77 -20.45 6.19
C GLY A 300 -1.26 -20.49 6.42
N ASN A 301 -0.42 -20.36 5.38
CA ASN A 301 1.03 -20.35 5.54
C ASN A 301 1.49 -18.98 6.03
N ILE A 302 2.41 -18.96 6.98
CA ILE A 302 3.02 -17.72 7.45
C ILE A 302 3.98 -17.21 6.38
N LYS A 303 3.86 -15.91 6.04
CA LYS A 303 4.70 -15.19 5.11
C LYS A 303 5.30 -13.95 5.75
N ILE A 304 6.52 -13.62 5.35
CA ILE A 304 7.17 -12.35 5.67
C ILE A 304 6.61 -11.31 4.70
N ILE A 305 5.97 -10.29 5.27
CA ILE A 305 5.44 -9.14 4.51
C ILE A 305 6.32 -7.90 4.69
N PHE A 306 7.16 -7.88 5.73
CA PHE A 306 8.10 -6.80 5.96
C PHE A 306 9.33 -7.28 6.71
N GLU A 307 10.50 -6.75 6.34
CA GLU A 307 11.75 -6.94 7.08
C GLU A 307 12.57 -5.65 7.09
N GLU A 308 12.93 -5.18 8.27
CA GLU A 308 13.86 -4.06 8.46
C GLU A 308 15.11 -4.53 9.19
N MET A 309 16.28 -4.22 8.63
CA MET A 309 17.58 -4.29 9.30
C MET A 309 17.86 -2.94 9.95
N LYS A 310 17.65 -2.84 11.27
CA LYS A 310 17.70 -1.57 12.02
C LYS A 310 19.11 -1.03 12.18
N TYR A 311 20.04 -1.91 12.51
CA TYR A 311 21.45 -1.59 12.63
C TYR A 311 22.28 -2.86 12.42
N SER A 312 23.49 -2.70 11.89
CA SER A 312 24.48 -3.77 11.77
C SER A 312 25.76 -3.31 12.45
N VAL A 313 26.21 -4.05 13.44
CA VAL A 313 27.55 -3.97 13.98
C VAL A 313 28.35 -5.03 13.23
N GLY A 314 28.86 -4.68 12.04
CA GLY A 314 29.82 -5.57 11.37
C GLY A 314 30.99 -5.81 12.33
N ILE A 315 31.14 -7.06 12.78
CA ILE A 315 32.16 -7.48 13.75
C ILE A 315 33.39 -7.89 12.93
N GLY A 316 34.20 -6.89 12.55
CA GLY A 316 35.52 -7.06 11.92
C GLY A 316 35.70 -6.39 10.55
N GLU A 317 36.71 -5.51 10.45
CA GLU A 317 38.01 -5.82 9.83
C GLU A 317 39.07 -5.79 10.93
#